data_AF-D3S374-F1
#
_entry.id   AF-D3S374-F1
#
_cell.length_a   1.000
_cell.length_b   1.000
_cell.length_c   1.000
_cell.angle_alpha   90.00
_cell.angle_beta   90.00
_cell.angle_gamma   90.00
#
_symmetry.space_group_name_H-M   'P 1'
#
loop_
_entity.id
_entity.type
_entity.pdbx_description
1 polymer ?
#
loop_
_entity_poly.entity_id
_entity_poly.type
_entity_poly.pdbx_seq_one_letter_code
_entity_poly.pdbx_strand_id
1 'polypeptide(L)'
;MSWETLVVGSLAFKSGTPEEIKLQILEELEEVLETTIEYDARWQEWKFEDVNWTSHVSEEKIRKVYNKWRPFFTRFSVSLYYLSEADYSEHDEAEDQDAKAILEGIVDSLLRGENDGDLGEEENSVGEVLELLTKFVRGVKDRDVVREVLTPKIDRIAEVIAERGGIEREKMPVVLELIGVLEEMNIPAEGLKKTLLEAA
;
A
#
# COMPACT_ATOMS: atom_id res chain seq x y z
N MET A 1 17.91 13.55 4.70
CA MET A 1 16.55 14.10 4.86
C MET A 1 15.89 13.89 3.52
N SER A 2 14.87 13.04 3.45
CA SER A 2 13.98 12.92 2.29
C SER A 2 12.90 13.99 2.41
N TRP A 3 12.38 14.46 1.28
CA TRP A 3 11.25 15.39 1.22
C TRP A 3 10.33 14.98 0.07
N GLU A 4 9.11 15.47 0.05
CA GLU A 4 8.18 15.22 -1.05
C GLU A 4 8.43 16.23 -2.17
N THR A 5 8.54 15.77 -3.42
CA THR A 5 8.74 16.65 -4.57
C THR A 5 7.79 16.34 -5.70
N LEU A 6 7.28 17.39 -6.36
CA LEU A 6 6.77 17.30 -7.72
C LEU A 6 7.84 17.81 -8.69
N VAL A 7 8.23 17.00 -9.66
CA VAL A 7 9.09 17.38 -10.78
C VAL A 7 8.28 17.39 -12.07
N VAL A 8 8.36 18.48 -12.81
CA VAL A 8 7.72 18.62 -14.13
C VAL A 8 8.67 19.28 -15.09
N GLY A 9 8.76 18.78 -16.32
CA GLY A 9 9.59 19.42 -17.30
C GLY A 9 9.59 18.80 -18.69
N SER A 10 10.37 19.42 -19.56
CA SER A 10 10.63 18.92 -20.89
C SER A 10 12.01 19.31 -21.38
N LEU A 11 12.56 18.51 -22.30
CA LEU A 11 13.84 18.77 -22.95
C LEU A 11 13.81 18.40 -24.42
N ALA A 12 14.65 19.08 -25.19
CA ALA A 12 14.88 18.77 -26.59
C ALA A 12 16.37 18.90 -26.90
N PHE A 13 16.91 17.91 -27.61
CA PHE A 13 18.31 17.88 -28.02
C PHE A 13 18.54 18.74 -29.26
N LYS A 14 19.79 19.19 -29.45
CA LYS A 14 20.23 19.82 -30.69
C LYS A 14 20.26 18.80 -31.82
N SER A 15 19.93 19.26 -33.02
CA SER A 15 20.08 18.45 -34.22
C SER A 15 21.53 17.95 -34.34
N GLY A 16 21.70 16.67 -34.66
CA GLY A 16 23.01 16.03 -34.74
C GLY A 16 23.61 15.56 -33.42
N THR A 17 22.92 15.69 -32.28
CA THR A 17 23.35 15.05 -31.03
C THR A 17 23.38 13.53 -31.22
N PRO A 18 24.52 12.85 -31.00
CA PRO A 18 24.61 11.40 -31.14
C PRO A 18 23.65 10.66 -30.21
N GLU A 19 23.07 9.55 -30.67
CA GLU A 19 22.07 8.82 -29.90
C GLU A 19 22.63 8.29 -28.58
N GLU A 20 23.87 7.79 -28.57
CA GLU A 20 24.57 7.34 -27.37
C GLU A 20 24.68 8.44 -26.31
N ILE A 21 24.92 9.69 -26.74
CA ILE A 21 24.99 10.84 -25.84
C ILE A 21 23.59 11.20 -25.31
N LYS A 22 22.54 11.10 -26.14
CA LYS A 22 21.17 11.34 -25.67
C LYS A 22 20.78 10.34 -24.60
N LEU A 23 21.06 9.05 -24.80
CA LEU A 23 20.76 8.00 -23.83
C LEU A 23 21.48 8.24 -22.51
N GLN A 24 22.79 8.55 -22.54
CA GLN A 24 23.53 8.90 -21.33
C GLN A 24 22.95 10.11 -20.59
N ILE A 25 22.53 11.15 -21.33
CA ILE A 25 21.91 12.33 -20.74
C ILE A 25 20.57 11.98 -20.09
N LEU A 26 19.75 11.16 -20.75
CA LEU A 26 18.46 10.72 -20.24
C LEU A 26 18.65 9.88 -18.97
N GLU A 27 19.53 8.88 -18.98
CA GLU A 27 19.85 8.04 -17.81
C GLU A 27 20.31 8.88 -16.61
N GLU A 28 21.23 9.83 -16.80
CA GLU A 28 21.69 10.71 -15.71
C GLU A 28 20.59 11.65 -15.18
N LEU A 29 19.67 12.08 -16.05
CA LEU A 29 18.53 12.90 -15.65
C LEU A 29 17.48 12.08 -14.92
N GLU A 30 17.17 10.87 -15.38
CA GLU A 30 16.26 9.93 -14.71
C GLU A 30 16.76 9.59 -13.31
N GLU A 31 18.07 9.35 -13.14
CA GLU A 31 18.68 9.12 -11.83
C GLU A 31 18.51 10.32 -10.89
N VAL A 32 18.73 11.54 -11.39
CA VAL A 32 18.71 12.75 -10.55
C VAL A 32 17.29 13.28 -10.30
N LEU A 33 16.37 13.06 -11.24
CA LEU A 33 14.96 13.43 -11.12
C LEU A 33 14.14 12.33 -10.45
N GLU A 34 14.72 11.14 -10.26
CA GLU A 34 14.08 9.95 -9.69
C GLU A 34 12.78 9.60 -10.43
N THR A 35 12.75 9.76 -11.77
CA THR A 35 11.57 9.50 -12.60
C THR A 35 11.97 9.05 -14.01
N THR A 36 11.01 8.50 -14.77
CA THR A 36 11.20 8.09 -16.16
C THR A 36 10.93 9.25 -17.12
N ILE A 37 11.75 9.37 -18.17
CA ILE A 37 11.59 10.39 -19.21
C ILE A 37 11.00 9.75 -20.47
N GLU A 38 9.85 10.23 -20.91
CA GLU A 38 9.15 9.69 -22.08
C GLU A 38 9.21 10.64 -23.29
N TYR A 39 9.26 10.09 -24.49
CA TYR A 39 9.25 10.89 -25.71
C TYR A 39 7.83 11.23 -26.16
N ASP A 40 7.52 12.52 -26.24
CA ASP A 40 6.26 13.03 -26.78
C ASP A 40 6.42 13.35 -28.27
N ALA A 41 5.93 12.44 -29.12
CA ALA A 41 5.98 12.57 -30.58
C ALA A 41 5.19 13.78 -31.13
N ARG A 42 4.17 14.27 -30.41
CA ARG A 42 3.36 15.41 -30.85
C ARG A 42 4.16 16.71 -30.77
N TRP A 43 4.97 16.85 -29.73
CA TRP A 43 5.77 18.05 -29.48
C TRP A 43 7.25 17.87 -29.82
N GLN A 44 7.64 16.65 -30.24
CA GLN A 44 9.00 16.25 -30.56
C GLN A 44 10.00 16.53 -29.44
N GLU A 45 9.56 16.36 -28.20
CA GLU A 45 10.34 16.62 -26.99
C GLU A 45 10.23 15.46 -26.02
N TRP A 46 11.21 15.35 -25.14
CA TRP A 46 11.19 14.42 -24.03
C TRP A 46 10.55 15.11 -22.82
N LYS A 47 9.67 14.41 -22.10
CA LYS A 47 8.91 14.94 -20.98
C LYS A 47 9.05 14.05 -19.75
N PHE A 48 8.93 14.69 -18.59
CA PHE A 48 8.88 14.02 -17.31
C PHE A 48 7.93 14.78 -16.39
N GLU A 49 7.15 14.03 -15.63
CA GLU A 49 6.19 14.52 -14.64
C GLU A 49 6.03 13.44 -13.57
N ASP A 50 6.37 13.75 -12.33
CA ASP A 50 6.27 12.79 -11.24
C ASP A 50 6.19 13.41 -9.86
N VAL A 51 5.53 12.70 -8.95
CA VAL A 51 5.43 13.01 -7.52
C VAL A 51 6.24 11.98 -6.75
N ASN A 52 7.40 12.41 -6.25
CA ASN A 52 8.28 11.58 -5.42
C ASN A 52 7.99 11.81 -3.94
N TRP A 53 7.39 10.81 -3.29
CA TRP A 53 7.00 10.82 -1.88
C TRP A 53 8.18 10.66 -0.91
N THR A 54 9.32 10.15 -1.39
CA THR A 54 10.55 10.00 -0.58
C THR A 54 11.75 10.41 -1.42
N SER A 55 11.75 11.69 -1.81
CA SER A 55 12.67 12.21 -2.81
C SER A 55 14.01 12.61 -2.22
N HIS A 56 15.09 12.37 -2.98
CA HIS A 56 16.38 13.03 -2.78
C HIS A 56 16.69 14.02 -3.92
N VAL A 57 15.68 14.38 -4.72
CA VAL A 57 15.79 15.30 -5.83
C VAL A 57 16.05 16.70 -5.30
N SER A 58 17.20 17.27 -5.66
CA SER A 58 17.59 18.62 -5.25
C SER A 58 17.98 19.49 -6.43
N GLU A 59 17.77 20.80 -6.29
CA GLU A 59 18.20 21.80 -7.27
C GLU A 59 19.69 21.66 -7.62
N GLU A 60 20.53 21.41 -6.61
CA GLU A 60 21.98 21.28 -6.79
C GLU A 60 22.34 20.12 -7.72
N LYS A 61 21.73 18.94 -7.51
CA LYS A 61 21.98 17.76 -8.35
C LYS A 61 21.50 18.00 -9.78
N ILE A 62 20.28 18.52 -9.95
CA ILE A 62 19.71 18.84 -11.28
C ILE A 62 20.62 19.84 -12.00
N ARG A 63 21.02 20.91 -11.31
CA ARG A 63 21.87 21.96 -11.89
C ARG A 63 23.24 21.43 -12.30
N LYS A 64 23.80 20.48 -11.56
CA LYS A 64 25.08 19.83 -11.91
C LYS A 64 24.96 19.06 -13.23
N VAL A 65 23.92 18.23 -13.39
CA VAL A 65 23.67 17.47 -14.62
C VAL A 65 23.36 18.43 -15.78
N TYR A 66 22.49 19.41 -15.57
CA TYR A 66 22.17 20.41 -16.59
C TYR A 66 23.43 21.15 -17.06
N ASN A 67 24.28 21.64 -16.15
CA ASN A 67 25.49 22.39 -16.53
C ASN A 67 26.49 21.53 -17.31
N LYS A 68 26.60 20.24 -16.97
CA LYS A 68 27.43 19.27 -17.70
C LYS A 68 26.94 19.09 -19.15
N TRP A 69 25.62 18.99 -19.35
CA TRP A 69 25.03 18.64 -20.65
C TRP A 69 24.39 19.80 -21.41
N ARG A 70 24.42 21.01 -20.85
CA ARG A 70 23.88 22.25 -21.44
C ARG A 70 24.22 22.43 -22.92
N PRO A 71 25.44 22.12 -23.41
CA PRO A 71 25.75 22.28 -24.83
C PRO A 71 24.89 21.45 -25.78
N PHE A 72 24.27 20.36 -25.33
CA PHE A 72 23.49 19.44 -26.15
C PHE A 72 21.99 19.76 -26.20
N PHE A 73 21.49 20.64 -25.34
CA PHE A 73 20.09 21.02 -25.31
C PHE A 73 19.80 22.20 -26.24
N THR A 74 18.72 22.08 -27.01
CA THR A 74 18.04 23.22 -27.65
C THR A 74 17.04 23.85 -26.69
N ARG A 75 16.43 23.01 -25.84
CA ARG A 75 15.50 23.40 -24.79
C ARG A 75 15.69 22.48 -23.59
N PHE A 76 15.63 23.06 -22.40
CA PHE A 76 15.56 22.34 -21.14
C PHE A 76 14.71 23.18 -20.18
N SER A 77 13.63 22.60 -19.68
CA SER A 77 12.72 23.20 -18.72
C SER A 77 12.50 22.21 -17.60
N VAL A 78 12.70 22.68 -16.37
CA VAL A 78 12.42 21.89 -15.17
C VAL A 78 11.82 22.80 -14.12
N SER A 79 10.75 22.33 -13.52
CA SER A 79 10.13 22.90 -12.34
C SER A 79 10.23 21.87 -11.24
N LEU A 80 10.89 22.24 -10.15
CA LEU A 80 10.99 21.45 -8.93
C LEU A 80 10.16 22.14 -7.86
N TYR A 81 9.12 21.46 -7.39
CA TYR A 81 8.29 21.90 -6.28
C TYR A 81 8.62 21.05 -5.07
N TYR A 82 9.04 21.71 -3.99
CA TYR A 82 9.09 21.08 -2.67
C TYR A 82 7.68 21.16 -2.11
N LEU A 83 7.03 20.01 -1.94
CA LEU A 83 5.70 19.96 -1.39
C LEU A 83 5.81 20.22 0.12
N SER A 84 5.04 21.18 0.61
CA SER A 84 4.91 21.43 2.05
C SER A 84 4.19 20.26 2.72
N GLU A 85 4.27 20.17 4.05
CA GLU A 85 3.39 19.29 4.82
C GLU A 85 1.94 19.44 4.31
N ALA A 86 1.31 18.31 4.02
CA ALA A 86 -0.06 18.30 3.54
C ALA A 86 -1.00 18.85 4.62
N ASP A 87 -2.04 19.59 4.21
CA ASP A 87 -3.15 20.00 5.11
C ASP A 87 -3.82 18.78 5.78
N TYR A 88 -3.69 17.61 5.15
CA TYR A 88 -4.03 16.30 5.66
C TYR A 88 -3.04 15.31 5.04
N SER A 89 -2.21 14.68 5.88
CA SER A 89 -1.38 13.54 5.51
C SER A 89 -1.80 12.35 6.36
N GLU A 90 -2.07 11.23 5.72
CA GLU A 90 -2.33 9.96 6.38
C GLU A 90 -1.16 9.05 6.02
N HIS A 91 -0.17 9.00 6.91
CA HIS A 91 1.00 8.14 6.80
C HIS A 91 0.84 7.01 7.81
N ASP A 92 0.56 5.79 7.33
CA ASP A 92 0.57 4.59 8.16
C ASP A 92 2.02 4.12 8.40
N GLU A 93 2.75 4.86 9.23
CA GLU A 93 4.02 4.42 9.82
C GLU A 93 3.99 4.59 11.34
N ALA A 94 3.50 3.53 12.01
CA ALA A 94 3.35 3.34 13.47
C ALA A 94 2.15 4.10 14.08
N GLU A 95 1.29 3.49 14.90
CA GLU A 95 1.66 2.72 16.10
C GLU A 95 0.72 1.53 16.37
N ASP A 96 1.30 0.40 16.75
CA ASP A 96 0.65 -0.81 17.28
C ASP A 96 -0.31 -0.55 18.48
N GLN A 97 -0.43 0.70 18.96
CA GLN A 97 -1.41 1.10 19.97
C GLN A 97 -2.86 1.01 19.48
N ASP A 98 -3.13 1.33 18.21
CA ASP A 98 -4.47 1.20 17.63
C ASP A 98 -4.71 -0.17 17.00
N ALA A 99 -3.66 -0.95 16.73
CA ALA A 99 -3.80 -2.27 16.11
C ALA A 99 -4.64 -3.21 16.97
N LYS A 100 -4.48 -3.13 18.30
CA LYS A 100 -5.30 -3.88 19.24
C LYS A 100 -6.76 -3.44 19.18
N ALA A 101 -7.03 -2.14 19.23
CA ALA A 101 -8.39 -1.60 19.20
C ALA A 101 -9.12 -1.92 17.88
N ILE A 102 -8.42 -1.84 16.75
CA ILE A 102 -8.94 -2.20 15.44
C ILE A 102 -9.21 -3.70 15.36
N LEU A 103 -8.27 -4.54 15.81
CA LEU A 103 -8.45 -5.98 15.84
C LEU A 103 -9.61 -6.39 16.76
N GLU A 104 -9.71 -5.77 17.93
CA GLU A 104 -10.84 -5.94 18.85
C GLU A 104 -12.15 -5.52 18.18
N GLY A 105 -12.17 -4.41 17.43
CA GLY A 105 -13.33 -3.97 16.66
C GLY A 105 -13.76 -4.99 15.60
N ILE A 106 -12.81 -5.50 14.79
CA ILE A 106 -13.09 -6.52 13.76
C ILE A 106 -13.64 -7.81 14.40
N VAL A 107 -13.01 -8.26 15.49
CA VAL A 107 -13.45 -9.47 16.19
C VAL A 107 -14.81 -9.26 16.85
N ASP A 108 -15.03 -8.11 17.48
CA ASP A 108 -16.31 -7.79 18.09
C ASP A 108 -17.42 -7.68 17.03
N SER A 109 -17.12 -7.20 15.81
CA SER A 109 -18.07 -7.26 14.68
C SER A 109 -18.42 -8.69 14.27
N LEU A 110 -17.47 -9.63 14.32
CA LEU A 110 -17.78 -11.06 14.11
C LEU A 110 -18.64 -11.62 15.24
N LEU A 111 -18.37 -11.23 16.49
CA LEU A 111 -19.01 -11.78 17.68
C LEU A 111 -20.37 -11.14 18.00
N ARG A 112 -20.61 -9.90 17.58
CA ARG A 112 -21.91 -9.21 17.72
C ARG A 112 -22.90 -9.82 16.72
N GLY A 113 -23.63 -10.83 17.19
CA GLY A 113 -24.82 -11.36 16.54
C GLY A 113 -26.08 -10.62 17.03
N GLU A 114 -26.81 -10.03 16.09
CA GLU A 114 -28.28 -9.82 16.07
C GLU A 114 -29.01 -9.10 17.22
N ASN A 115 -28.38 -8.59 18.28
CA ASN A 115 -29.15 -8.15 19.46
C ASN A 115 -29.18 -6.66 19.85
N ASP A 116 -28.59 -5.73 19.10
CA ASP A 116 -28.85 -4.31 19.35
C ASP A 116 -29.28 -3.63 18.06
N GLY A 117 -30.60 -3.53 17.89
CA GLY A 117 -31.25 -2.76 16.84
C GLY A 117 -31.03 -1.27 17.07
N ASP A 118 -29.87 -0.76 16.71
CA ASP A 118 -29.65 0.63 16.33
C ASP A 118 -28.21 0.72 15.81
N LEU A 119 -28.04 0.78 14.48
CA LEU A 119 -26.98 1.46 13.73
C LEU A 119 -27.11 1.00 12.25
N GLY A 120 -27.20 1.97 11.35
CA GLY A 120 -27.72 1.81 9.99
C GLY A 120 -26.84 1.00 9.02
N GLU A 121 -27.54 0.37 8.09
CA GLU A 121 -27.22 0.21 6.66
C GLU A 121 -25.76 -0.08 6.27
N GLU A 122 -25.27 -1.28 6.62
CA GLU A 122 -24.50 -2.22 5.78
C GLU A 122 -24.07 -3.39 6.69
N GLU A 123 -24.90 -4.44 6.78
CA GLU A 123 -24.48 -5.69 7.45
C GLU A 123 -23.42 -6.37 6.60
N ASN A 124 -22.14 -6.18 6.95
CA ASN A 124 -21.07 -6.95 6.34
C ASN A 124 -21.31 -8.44 6.60
N SER A 125 -21.25 -9.25 5.54
CA SER A 125 -21.34 -10.70 5.63
C SER A 125 -20.19 -11.25 6.48
N VAL A 126 -20.41 -12.40 7.12
CA VAL A 126 -19.36 -13.11 7.89
C VAL A 126 -18.11 -13.31 7.03
N GLY A 127 -18.28 -13.58 5.73
CA GLY A 127 -17.20 -13.71 4.77
C GLY A 127 -16.38 -12.43 4.58
N GLU A 128 -17.02 -11.27 4.46
CA GLU A 128 -16.35 -9.97 4.32
C GLU A 128 -15.58 -9.57 5.57
N VAL A 129 -16.15 -9.81 6.75
CA VAL A 129 -15.45 -9.53 8.01
C VAL A 129 -14.28 -10.49 8.22
N LEU A 130 -14.40 -11.76 7.79
CA LEU A 130 -13.28 -12.71 7.79
C LEU A 130 -12.17 -12.31 6.80
N GLU A 131 -12.51 -11.77 5.64
CA GLU A 131 -11.53 -11.20 4.71
C GLU A 131 -10.77 -10.02 5.33
N LEU A 132 -11.50 -9.11 5.99
CA LEU A 132 -10.91 -7.99 6.69
C LEU A 132 -9.98 -8.46 7.82
N LEU A 133 -10.43 -9.41 8.63
CA LEU A 133 -9.63 -10.03 9.69
C LEU A 133 -8.35 -10.65 9.14
N THR A 134 -8.46 -11.41 8.05
CA THR A 134 -7.31 -12.09 7.42
C THR A 134 -6.29 -11.09 6.89
N LYS A 135 -6.75 -10.07 6.15
CA LYS A 135 -5.89 -8.99 5.65
C LYS A 135 -5.20 -8.25 6.79
N PHE A 136 -5.95 -7.92 7.84
CA PHE A 136 -5.43 -7.20 9.00
C PHE A 136 -4.37 -8.02 9.73
N VAL A 137 -4.69 -9.25 10.12
CA VAL A 137 -3.76 -10.14 10.84
C VAL A 137 -2.48 -10.39 10.03
N ARG A 138 -2.57 -10.50 8.70
CA ARG A 138 -1.41 -10.63 7.83
C ARG A 138 -0.53 -9.37 7.85
N GLY A 139 -1.14 -8.19 7.84
CA GLY A 139 -0.46 -6.90 7.81
C GLY A 139 0.13 -6.45 9.16
N VAL A 140 -0.40 -6.93 10.28
CA VAL A 140 0.08 -6.54 11.62
C VAL A 140 1.49 -7.07 11.89
N LYS A 141 2.40 -6.16 12.23
CA LYS A 141 3.79 -6.48 12.59
C LYS A 141 3.91 -7.05 14.00
N ASP A 142 3.18 -6.48 14.98
CA ASP A 142 3.16 -6.99 16.35
C ASP A 142 2.28 -8.25 16.47
N ARG A 143 2.94 -9.41 16.37
CA ARG A 143 2.29 -10.71 16.50
C ARG A 143 1.77 -10.98 17.91
N ASP A 144 2.30 -10.32 18.94
CA ASP A 144 1.86 -10.53 20.32
C ASP A 144 0.49 -9.86 20.54
N VAL A 145 0.19 -8.73 19.89
CA VAL A 145 -1.15 -8.12 19.88
C VAL A 145 -2.18 -9.07 19.26
N VAL A 146 -1.86 -9.67 18.11
CA VAL A 146 -2.75 -10.65 17.46
C VAL A 146 -3.00 -11.83 18.39
N ARG A 147 -1.95 -12.36 19.01
CA ARG A 147 -2.05 -13.48 19.95
C ARG A 147 -2.91 -13.10 21.16
N GLU A 148 -2.71 -11.91 21.73
CA GLU A 148 -3.46 -11.44 22.89
C GLU A 148 -4.97 -11.37 22.61
N VAL A 149 -5.36 -10.84 21.44
CA VAL A 149 -6.78 -10.64 21.09
C VAL A 149 -7.45 -11.91 20.56
N LEU A 150 -6.79 -12.65 19.67
CA LEU A 150 -7.42 -13.79 18.99
C LEU A 150 -7.38 -15.09 19.78
N THR A 151 -6.30 -15.38 20.51
CA THR A 151 -6.21 -16.64 21.27
C THR A 151 -7.42 -16.90 22.17
N PRO A 152 -7.92 -15.92 22.97
CA PRO A 152 -9.09 -16.16 23.81
C PRO A 152 -10.43 -16.16 23.06
N LYS A 153 -10.49 -15.66 21.81
CA LYS A 153 -11.74 -15.43 21.06
C LYS A 153 -11.93 -16.37 19.87
N ILE A 154 -10.89 -17.06 19.41
CA ILE A 154 -10.89 -17.81 18.13
C ILE A 154 -11.91 -18.95 18.08
N ASP A 155 -12.08 -19.69 19.19
CA ASP A 155 -13.08 -20.76 19.26
C ASP A 155 -14.50 -20.19 19.23
N ARG A 156 -14.73 -19.05 19.88
CA ARG A 156 -16.04 -18.38 19.84
C ARG A 156 -16.35 -17.84 18.45
N ILE A 157 -15.35 -17.32 17.73
CA ILE A 157 -15.51 -16.93 16.32
C ILE A 157 -15.95 -18.15 15.49
N ALA A 158 -15.31 -19.30 15.67
CA ALA A 158 -15.68 -20.53 14.95
C ALA A 158 -17.11 -21.00 15.26
N GLU A 159 -17.55 -20.91 16.51
CA GLU A 159 -18.93 -21.20 16.91
C GLU A 159 -19.93 -20.26 16.23
N VAL A 160 -19.68 -18.94 16.23
CA VAL A 160 -20.59 -17.96 15.61
C VAL A 160 -20.69 -18.19 14.10
N ILE A 161 -19.58 -18.54 13.44
CA ILE A 161 -19.59 -18.91 12.02
C ILE A 161 -20.49 -20.15 11.79
N ALA A 162 -20.38 -21.17 12.63
CA ALA A 162 -21.21 -22.36 12.53
C ALA A 162 -22.70 -22.07 12.82
N GLU A 163 -22.99 -21.25 13.83
CA GLU A 163 -24.35 -20.78 14.19
C GLU A 163 -25.01 -20.02 13.02
N ARG A 164 -24.23 -19.27 12.23
CA ARG A 164 -24.69 -18.48 11.09
C ARG A 164 -24.78 -19.25 9.76
N GLY A 165 -24.71 -20.58 9.81
CA GLY A 165 -24.85 -21.43 8.62
C GLY A 165 -23.54 -21.76 7.90
N GLY A 166 -22.40 -21.50 8.54
CA GLY A 166 -21.08 -21.88 8.05
C GLY A 166 -20.43 -20.82 7.15
N ILE A 167 -19.43 -21.26 6.39
CA ILE A 167 -18.64 -20.40 5.50
C ILE A 167 -19.09 -20.63 4.06
N GLU A 168 -19.41 -19.56 3.35
CA GLU A 168 -19.69 -19.63 1.92
C GLU A 168 -18.51 -20.25 1.16
N ARG A 169 -18.80 -21.13 0.19
CA ARG A 169 -17.78 -21.90 -0.52
C ARG A 169 -16.70 -21.03 -1.19
N GLU A 170 -17.10 -19.86 -1.68
CA GLU A 170 -16.20 -18.87 -2.28
C GLU A 170 -15.26 -18.18 -1.28
N LYS A 171 -15.61 -18.17 0.02
CA LYS A 171 -14.83 -17.60 1.12
C LYS A 171 -13.95 -18.64 1.83
N MET A 172 -14.07 -19.93 1.50
CA MET A 172 -13.19 -20.98 2.05
C MET A 172 -11.69 -20.71 1.89
N PRO A 173 -11.17 -20.20 0.75
CA PRO A 173 -9.75 -19.89 0.60
C PRO A 173 -9.26 -18.86 1.62
N VAL A 174 -10.10 -17.88 1.95
CA VAL A 174 -9.79 -16.83 2.94
C VAL A 174 -9.63 -17.43 4.33
N VAL A 175 -10.51 -18.36 4.72
CA VAL A 175 -10.44 -19.01 6.04
C VAL A 175 -9.23 -19.96 6.11
N LEU A 176 -8.87 -20.63 5.02
CA LEU A 176 -7.64 -21.42 4.94
C LEU A 176 -6.39 -20.53 5.08
N GLU A 177 -6.37 -19.36 4.44
CA GLU A 177 -5.29 -18.37 4.61
C GLU A 177 -5.22 -17.90 6.07
N LEU A 178 -6.34 -17.55 6.68
CA LEU A 178 -6.40 -17.15 8.08
C LEU A 178 -5.84 -18.24 9.01
N ILE A 179 -6.24 -19.50 8.83
CA ILE A 179 -5.73 -20.63 9.62
C ILE A 179 -4.21 -20.74 9.47
N GLY A 180 -3.68 -20.67 8.24
CA GLY A 180 -2.24 -20.74 8.01
C GLY A 180 -1.49 -19.62 8.74
N VAL A 181 -2.00 -18.39 8.66
CA VAL A 181 -1.42 -17.23 9.35
C VAL A 181 -1.49 -17.38 10.88
N LEU A 182 -2.59 -17.91 11.43
CA LEU A 182 -2.72 -18.17 12.88
C LEU A 182 -1.75 -19.25 13.37
N GLU A 183 -1.56 -20.32 12.58
CA GLU A 183 -0.62 -21.39 12.89
C GLU A 183 0.83 -20.90 12.90
N GLU A 184 1.22 -20.04 11.95
CA GLU A 184 2.53 -19.38 11.96
C GLU A 184 2.78 -18.57 13.24
N MET A 185 1.71 -18.05 13.85
CA MET A 185 1.75 -17.30 15.12
C MET A 185 1.60 -18.19 16.37
N ASN A 186 1.49 -19.50 16.21
CA ASN A 186 1.17 -20.47 17.27
C ASN A 186 -0.17 -20.21 17.97
N ILE A 187 -1.18 -19.72 17.24
CA ILE A 187 -2.55 -19.56 17.75
C ILE A 187 -3.36 -20.80 17.32
N PRO A 188 -3.89 -21.61 18.25
CA PRO A 188 -4.67 -22.79 17.90
C PRO A 188 -5.97 -22.42 17.17
N ALA A 189 -6.21 -22.99 15.99
CA ALA A 189 -7.37 -22.69 15.16
C ALA A 189 -8.25 -23.94 14.88
N GLU A 190 -8.27 -24.89 15.80
CA GLU A 190 -8.97 -26.18 15.62
C GLU A 190 -10.49 -26.00 15.45
N GLY A 191 -11.11 -25.02 16.11
CA GLY A 191 -12.50 -24.65 15.89
C GLY A 191 -12.78 -24.26 14.43
N LEU A 192 -11.94 -23.39 13.85
CA LEU A 192 -12.09 -22.95 12.46
C LEU A 192 -11.87 -24.09 11.46
N LYS A 193 -10.89 -24.95 11.71
CA LYS A 193 -10.65 -26.15 10.88
C LYS A 193 -11.87 -27.07 10.87
N LYS A 194 -12.50 -27.27 12.03
CA LYS A 194 -13.72 -28.06 12.15
C LYS A 194 -14.87 -27.44 11.36
N THR A 195 -15.08 -26.12 11.47
CA THR A 195 -16.11 -25.41 10.70
C THR A 195 -15.90 -25.53 9.19
N LEU A 196 -14.64 -25.51 8.72
CA LEU A 196 -14.32 -25.76 7.31
C LEU A 196 -14.65 -27.20 6.87
N LEU A 197 -14.34 -28.20 7.69
CA LEU A 197 -14.63 -29.60 7.39
C LEU A 197 -16.13 -29.90 7.35
N GLU A 198 -16.92 -29.20 8.16
CA GLU A 198 -18.38 -29.31 8.18
C GLU A 198 -19.06 -28.57 7.01
N ALA A 199 -18.37 -27.60 6.40
CA ALA A 199 -18.84 -26.85 5.23
C ALA A 199 -18.42 -27.46 3.87
N ALA A 200 -17.53 -28.45 3.86
CA ALA A 200 -16.97 -29.10 2.65
C ALA A 200 -17.76 -30.34 2.21
#